data_AF-A0A4Q5SDU8-F1
#
_entry.id   AF-A0A4Q5SDU8-F1
#
_cell.length_a   1.000
_cell.length_b   1.000
_cell.length_c   1.000
_cell.angle_alpha   90.00
_cell.angle_beta   90.00
_cell.angle_gamma   90.00
#
_symmetry.space_group_name_H-M   'P 1'
#
loop_
_entity.id
_entity.type
_entity.pdbx_description
1 polymer ?
#
loop_
_entity_poly.entity_id
_entity_poly.type
_entity_poly.pdbx_seq_one_letter_code
_entity_poly.pdbx_strand_id
1 'polypeptide(L)'
;FEFSDSAGASHLAAHQPVRPVPAPANEVEPTRASGLWTDEAERELKKIPFFVRGKAKRNTETFAAEQGRGAIDLATLYDAKAHYAR
;
A
#
# COMPACT_ATOMS: atom_id res chain seq x y z
N PHE A 1 -31.71 -38.50 9.94
CA PHE A 1 -31.62 -37.48 8.87
C PHE A 1 -30.73 -36.38 9.42
N GLU A 2 -29.50 -36.15 8.98
CA GLU A 2 -28.68 -36.75 7.92
C GLU A 2 -27.22 -36.56 8.38
N PHE A 3 -26.39 -37.57 8.12
CA PHE A 3 -24.95 -37.63 8.39
C PHE A 3 -24.19 -37.24 7.12
N SER A 4 -23.04 -36.61 7.28
CA SER A 4 -21.93 -36.61 6.33
C SER A 4 -20.69 -36.34 7.19
N ASP A 5 -19.81 -37.26 7.58
CA ASP A 5 -19.15 -38.40 6.92
C ASP A 5 -18.74 -38.14 5.48
N SER A 6 -17.45 -37.88 5.27
CA SER A 6 -16.57 -38.81 4.55
C SER A 6 -15.34 -38.11 3.98
N ALA A 7 -14.19 -38.71 4.31
CA ALA A 7 -13.02 -38.93 3.47
C ALA A 7 -12.21 -37.74 2.94
N GLY A 8 -10.98 -37.67 3.42
CA GLY A 8 -9.93 -36.83 2.82
C GLY A 8 -9.43 -37.36 1.49
N ALA A 9 -8.87 -36.46 0.69
CA ALA A 9 -7.89 -36.78 -0.34
C ALA A 9 -6.51 -36.31 0.17
N SER A 10 -5.74 -37.27 0.68
CA SER A 10 -4.31 -37.12 0.94
C SER A 10 -3.58 -36.99 -0.40
N HIS A 11 -3.36 -35.76 -0.86
CA HIS A 11 -2.52 -35.51 -2.02
C HIS A 11 -1.31 -34.67 -1.60
N LEU A 12 -0.15 -35.31 -1.73
CA LEU A 12 1.21 -34.75 -1.78
C LEU A 12 1.92 -34.46 -0.44
N ALA A 13 2.33 -35.54 0.22
CA ALA A 13 3.66 -35.55 0.84
C ALA A 13 4.70 -35.74 -0.28
N ALA A 14 5.30 -34.65 -0.75
CA ALA A 14 6.62 -34.67 -1.37
C ALA A 14 7.34 -33.35 -1.13
N HIS A 15 8.45 -33.44 -0.39
CA HIS A 15 9.55 -32.49 -0.26
C HIS A 15 9.38 -31.27 0.68
N GLN A 16 9.94 -31.42 1.89
CA GLN A 16 10.77 -30.37 2.51
C GLN A 16 12.01 -30.06 1.62
N PRO A 17 12.82 -29.00 1.87
CA PRO A 17 12.74 -27.92 2.84
C PRO A 17 12.89 -26.51 2.20
N VAL A 18 12.69 -25.48 3.02
CA VAL A 18 13.37 -24.17 3.05
C VAL A 18 12.30 -23.18 3.49
N ARG A 19 12.38 -22.77 4.75
CA ARG A 19 11.77 -21.52 5.19
C ARG A 19 12.68 -20.39 4.71
N PRO A 20 12.29 -19.57 3.72
CA PRO A 20 12.67 -18.18 3.81
C PRO A 20 11.80 -17.59 4.94
N VAL A 21 12.45 -17.05 5.96
CA VAL A 21 11.80 -16.06 6.83
C VAL A 21 11.19 -15.00 5.92
N PRO A 22 9.85 -14.78 5.91
CA PRO A 22 9.33 -13.56 5.32
C PRO A 22 9.77 -12.42 6.25
N ALA A 23 10.78 -11.68 5.83
CA ALA A 23 10.95 -10.31 6.31
C ALA A 23 9.61 -9.58 6.11
N PRO A 24 9.19 -8.71 7.05
CA PRO A 24 7.87 -8.11 6.99
C PRO A 24 7.69 -7.39 5.65
N ALA A 25 6.54 -7.67 5.04
CA ALA A 25 6.10 -7.19 3.76
C ALA A 25 6.36 -5.69 3.60
N ASN A 26 7.24 -5.36 2.65
CA ASN A 26 7.28 -4.05 2.00
C ASN A 26 7.03 -4.22 0.50
N GLU A 27 6.26 -5.25 0.13
CA GLU A 27 5.58 -5.31 -1.17
C GLU A 27 4.37 -4.40 -1.06
N VAL A 28 4.62 -3.10 -1.27
CA VAL A 28 3.59 -2.17 -1.71
C VAL A 28 3.17 -2.66 -3.09
N GLU A 29 2.27 -3.64 -3.14
CA GLU A 29 1.55 -3.93 -4.37
C GLU A 29 0.92 -2.62 -4.81
N PRO A 30 1.15 -2.16 -6.05
CA PRO A 30 0.44 -1.01 -6.57
C PRO A 30 -1.00 -1.47 -6.76
N THR A 31 -1.80 -1.34 -5.69
CA THR A 31 -3.25 -1.35 -5.83
C THR A 31 -3.53 -0.36 -6.96
N ARG A 32 -4.16 -0.84 -8.02
CA ARG A 32 -4.44 -0.04 -9.22
C ARG A 32 -5.39 1.07 -8.80
N ALA A 33 -4.82 2.14 -8.27
CA ALA A 33 -5.51 3.36 -7.99
C ALA A 33 -5.99 3.87 -9.35
N SER A 34 -7.29 3.87 -9.55
CA SER A 34 -7.94 4.51 -10.69
C SER A 34 -7.80 6.05 -10.67
N GLY A 35 -6.89 6.58 -9.83
CA GLY A 35 -6.50 7.97 -9.73
C GLY A 35 -5.04 8.09 -9.26
N LEU A 36 -4.50 9.31 -9.34
CA LEU A 36 -3.11 9.62 -8.96
C LEU A 36 -2.78 9.27 -7.49
N TRP A 37 -3.78 9.10 -6.61
CA TRP A 37 -3.58 8.83 -5.18
C TRP A 37 -3.99 7.40 -4.83
N THR A 38 -3.15 6.72 -4.04
CA THR A 38 -3.53 5.45 -3.40
C THR A 38 -4.50 5.69 -2.26
N ASP A 39 -5.37 4.71 -1.96
CA ASP A 39 -6.33 4.83 -0.86
C ASP A 39 -5.64 5.10 0.49
N GLU A 40 -4.44 4.54 0.69
CA GLU A 40 -3.62 4.75 1.88
C GLU A 40 -3.15 6.19 2.01
N ALA A 41 -2.58 6.76 0.93
CA ALA A 41 -2.15 8.14 0.91
C ALA A 41 -3.33 9.11 1.09
N GLU A 42 -4.50 8.81 0.53
CA GLU A 42 -5.71 9.62 0.74
C GLU A 42 -6.18 9.60 2.20
N ARG A 43 -6.17 8.42 2.85
CA ARG A 43 -6.50 8.29 4.28
C ARG A 43 -5.54 9.10 5.15
N GLU A 44 -4.25 9.07 4.83
CA GLU A 44 -3.24 9.84 5.55
C GLU A 44 -3.40 11.35 5.33
N LEU A 45 -3.64 11.77 4.09
CA LEU A 45 -3.93 13.16 3.74
C LEU A 45 -5.14 13.70 4.49
N LYS A 46 -6.17 12.88 4.74
CA LYS A 46 -7.37 13.28 5.51
C LYS A 46 -7.05 13.61 6.97
N LYS A 47 -5.96 13.10 7.56
CA LYS A 47 -5.53 13.46 8.91
C LYS A 47 -5.01 14.90 9.00
N ILE A 48 -4.62 15.51 7.88
CA ILE A 48 -4.18 16.89 7.82
C ILE A 48 -5.40 17.82 8.02
N PRO A 49 -5.31 18.84 8.90
CA PRO A 49 -6.40 19.80 9.11
C PRO A 49 -6.85 20.47 7.82
N PHE A 50 -8.16 20.66 7.64
CA PHE A 50 -8.73 21.07 6.35
C PHE A 50 -8.16 22.39 5.82
N PHE A 51 -7.83 23.34 6.69
CA PHE A 51 -7.28 24.66 6.34
C PHE A 51 -5.85 24.59 5.74
N VAL A 52 -5.13 23.47 5.93
CA VAL A 52 -3.81 23.22 5.32
C VAL A 52 -3.80 22.03 4.35
N ARG A 53 -4.82 21.17 4.39
CA ARG A 53 -4.90 19.95 3.56
C ARG A 53 -4.77 20.24 2.07
N GLY A 54 -5.40 21.30 1.57
CA GLY A 54 -5.32 21.68 0.15
C GLY A 54 -3.90 22.02 -0.29
N LYS A 55 -3.10 22.68 0.57
CA LYS A 55 -1.68 22.95 0.31
C LYS A 55 -0.86 21.66 0.33
N ALA A 56 -1.08 20.81 1.34
CA ALA A 56 -0.39 19.53 1.44
C ALA A 56 -0.64 18.63 0.22
N LYS A 57 -1.88 18.57 -0.27
CA LYS A 57 -2.26 17.83 -1.47
C LYS A 57 -1.47 18.32 -2.70
N ARG A 58 -1.53 19.62 -2.98
CA ARG A 58 -0.83 20.23 -4.14
C ARG A 58 0.68 20.03 -4.06
N ASN A 59 1.27 20.25 -2.89
CA ASN A 59 2.70 20.02 -2.68
C ASN A 59 3.09 18.58 -2.99
N THR A 60 2.27 17.62 -2.59
CA THR A 60 2.53 16.19 -2.87
C THR A 60 2.39 15.87 -4.35
N GLU A 61 1.38 16.43 -5.02
CA GLU A 61 1.18 16.27 -6.46
C GLU A 61 2.33 16.88 -7.26
N THR A 62 2.79 18.08 -6.89
CA THR A 62 3.96 18.74 -7.50
C THR A 62 5.22 17.90 -7.27
N PHE A 63 5.47 17.44 -6.05
CA PHE A 63 6.61 16.58 -5.74
C PHE A 63 6.59 15.29 -6.56
N ALA A 64 5.43 14.62 -6.64
CA ALA A 64 5.30 13.39 -7.41
C ALA A 64 5.61 13.62 -8.90
N ALA A 65 5.11 14.71 -9.48
CA ALA A 65 5.38 15.09 -10.86
C ALA A 65 6.87 15.40 -11.10
N GLU A 66 7.51 16.14 -10.19
CA GLU A 66 8.95 16.45 -10.26
C GLU A 66 9.83 15.19 -10.15
N GLN A 67 9.40 14.20 -9.35
CA GLN A 67 10.07 12.91 -9.21
C GLN A 67 9.69 11.89 -10.30
N GLY A 68 8.81 12.24 -11.24
CA GLY A 68 8.32 11.34 -12.28
C GLY A 68 7.50 10.15 -11.75
N ARG A 69 6.88 10.28 -10.58
CA ARG A 69 6.06 9.24 -9.95
C ARG A 69 4.64 9.27 -10.51
N GLY A 70 4.18 8.16 -11.07
CA GLY A 70 2.84 8.01 -11.64
C GLY A 70 1.73 7.79 -10.61
N ALA A 71 2.08 7.46 -9.36
CA ALA A 71 1.15 7.27 -8.25
C ALA A 71 1.69 7.92 -6.98
N ILE A 72 0.78 8.42 -6.15
CA ILE A 72 1.04 9.03 -4.85
C ILE A 72 0.67 8.00 -3.79
N ASP A 73 1.69 7.30 -3.33
CA ASP A 73 1.66 6.39 -2.19
C ASP A 73 2.00 7.13 -0.89
N LEU A 74 1.95 6.41 0.23
CA LEU A 74 2.34 6.94 1.54
C LEU A 74 3.77 7.47 1.54
N ALA A 75 4.71 6.76 0.89
CA ALA A 75 6.09 7.18 0.81
C ALA A 75 6.22 8.54 0.12
N THR A 76 5.56 8.74 -1.01
CA THR A 76 5.53 10.01 -1.74
C THR A 76 4.93 11.14 -0.92
N LEU A 77 3.86 10.88 -0.16
CA LEU A 77 3.28 11.88 0.74
C LEU A 77 4.26 12.30 1.85
N TYR A 78 4.99 11.35 2.45
CA TYR A 78 5.98 11.66 3.48
C TYR A 78 7.22 12.36 2.92
N ASP A 79 7.73 11.92 1.77
CA ASP A 79 8.83 12.56 1.07
C ASP A 79 8.50 14.01 0.74
N ALA A 80 7.31 14.26 0.19
CA ALA A 80 6.83 15.61 -0.10
C ALA A 80 6.71 16.45 1.19
N LYS A 81 6.16 15.89 2.27
CA LYS A 81 6.07 16.58 3.55
C LYS A 81 7.47 17.01 4.05
N ALA A 82 8.46 16.13 3.98
CA ALA A 82 9.84 16.46 4.37
C ALA A 82 10.45 17.53 3.44
N HIS A 83 10.17 17.45 2.14
CA HIS A 83 10.66 18.42 1.14
C HIS A 83 10.10 19.83 1.33
N TYR A 84 8.84 19.98 1.76
CA TYR A 84 8.17 21.28 1.92
C TYR A 84 8.06 21.77 3.38
N ALA A 85 8.58 21.01 4.36
CA ALA A 85 8.64 21.44 5.76
C ALA A 85 9.81 22.39 6.06
N ARG A 86 10.62 22.73 5.05
CA ARG A 86 11.70 23.72 5.09
C ARG A 86 11.19 25.15 5.01
#